data_AF-A0A5J6HVE6-F1
#
_entry.id   AF-A0A5J6HVE6-F1
#
_cell.length_a   1.000
_cell.length_b   1.000
_cell.length_c   1.000
_cell.angle_alpha   90.00
_cell.angle_beta   90.00
_cell.angle_gamma   90.00
#
_symmetry.space_group_name_H-M   'P 1'
#
loop_
_entity.id
_entity.type
_entity.pdbx_description
1 polymer ?
#
loop_
_entity_poly.entity_id
_entity_poly.type
_entity_poly.pdbx_seq_one_letter_code
_entity_poly.pdbx_strand_id
1 'polypeptide(L)'
;MPLIPEEPQIHESAQGPRATPASGRTAPTPRPVPGPRPAAPPRPGRPGPARPMPPAQRTPRDTAVKPGPSAPATSGPSVTGPSTTGVATSGATTSVAPTEKAPAASVPQIQLVPASAEGALDAAEEAVDLLLDSGRAPGEVLVITTGDPHPWTTHELSFGEAAYWAQHDAGDDVFYADASALTRAASRPVVVVAVNGGSEETAVAALPTALTRAGTLLIVCGDPQRINSMLGAGV
;
A
#
# COMPACT_ATOMS: atom_id res chain seq x y z
N MET A 1 28.06 16.40 56.14
CA MET A 1 29.15 15.64 55.48
C MET A 1 28.53 14.75 54.41
N PRO A 2 29.08 14.76 53.18
CA PRO A 2 28.56 13.98 52.06
C PRO A 2 29.12 12.56 52.10
N LEU A 3 28.35 11.56 51.67
CA LEU A 3 28.88 10.25 51.27
C LEU A 3 28.23 9.86 49.94
N ILE A 4 29.11 9.77 48.94
CA ILE A 4 28.91 9.47 47.52
C ILE A 4 28.79 7.95 47.35
N PRO A 5 28.07 7.42 46.35
CA PRO A 5 27.98 5.99 46.09
C PRO A 5 29.33 5.38 45.65
N GLU A 6 29.63 4.19 46.16
CA GLU A 6 30.76 3.35 45.78
C GLU A 6 30.55 2.80 44.35
N GLU A 7 31.34 3.31 43.39
CA GLU A 7 31.51 2.68 42.07
C GLU A 7 32.49 1.50 42.18
N PRO A 8 32.18 0.32 41.63
CA PRO A 8 33.08 -0.83 41.66
C PRO A 8 34.31 -0.59 40.76
N GLN A 9 35.50 -0.57 41.36
CA GLN A 9 36.77 -0.57 40.64
C GLN A 9 36.99 -1.91 39.90
N ILE A 10 36.67 -1.93 38.61
CA ILE A 10 37.12 -2.98 37.70
C ILE A 10 38.65 -2.90 37.55
N HIS A 11 39.34 -3.88 38.12
CA HIS A 11 40.79 -4.00 38.00
C HIS A 11 41.14 -4.48 36.60
N GLU A 12 41.82 -3.62 35.85
CA GLU A 12 42.54 -3.93 34.62
C GLU A 12 43.65 -4.95 34.93
N SER A 13 43.34 -6.24 34.76
CA SER A 13 44.34 -7.31 34.81
C SER A 13 44.79 -7.62 33.39
N ALA A 14 45.93 -7.05 33.02
CA ALA A 14 46.66 -7.35 31.80
C ALA A 14 47.23 -8.78 31.81
N GLN A 15 47.16 -9.40 30.62
CA GLN A 15 48.09 -10.35 30.01
C GLN A 15 48.43 -11.69 30.71
N GLY A 16 48.01 -12.77 30.05
CA GLY A 16 48.68 -14.07 30.09
C GLY A 16 48.52 -14.79 28.73
N PRO A 17 49.61 -15.25 28.07
CA PRO A 17 49.55 -15.92 26.78
C PRO A 17 49.47 -17.45 26.95
N ARG A 18 48.46 -18.10 26.36
CA ARG A 18 48.55 -19.54 26.05
C ARG A 18 47.69 -19.89 24.85
N ALA A 19 48.30 -19.83 23.67
CA ALA A 19 47.77 -20.46 22.46
C ALA A 19 48.04 -21.97 22.53
N THR A 20 46.97 -22.77 22.49
CA THR A 20 47.00 -24.18 22.07
C THR A 20 46.47 -24.24 20.64
N PRO A 21 47.21 -24.80 19.66
CA PRO A 21 46.66 -24.98 18.32
C PRO A 21 45.76 -26.22 18.29
N ALA A 22 44.45 -26.00 18.25
CA ALA A 22 43.50 -27.03 17.84
C ALA A 22 43.49 -27.10 16.31
N SER A 23 43.92 -28.24 15.79
CA SER A 23 43.84 -28.62 14.38
C SER A 23 42.37 -28.76 13.96
N GLY A 24 42.00 -28.14 12.83
CA GLY A 24 40.75 -28.46 12.12
C GLY A 24 39.68 -27.37 12.09
N ARG A 25 39.95 -26.26 11.41
CA ARG A 25 38.87 -25.49 10.76
C ARG A 25 39.42 -24.88 9.47
N THR A 26 39.18 -25.56 8.35
CA THR A 26 39.37 -25.02 7.01
C THR A 26 38.57 -23.72 6.89
N ALA A 27 39.28 -22.62 6.63
CA ALA A 27 38.67 -21.34 6.31
C ALA A 27 37.84 -21.48 5.02
N PRO A 28 36.64 -20.86 4.92
CA PRO A 28 35.94 -20.77 3.65
C PRO A 28 36.72 -19.82 2.73
N THR A 29 37.34 -20.37 1.70
CA THR A 29 37.91 -19.60 0.58
C THR A 29 36.81 -18.69 0.01
N PRO A 30 37.05 -17.38 -0.16
CA PRO A 30 36.07 -16.49 -0.79
C PRO A 30 35.76 -17.02 -2.19
N ARG A 31 34.47 -17.27 -2.47
CA ARG A 31 34.02 -17.67 -3.81
C ARG A 31 34.35 -16.54 -4.79
N PRO A 32 34.89 -16.84 -5.98
CA PRO A 32 35.02 -15.86 -7.04
C PRO A 32 33.63 -15.28 -7.37
N VAL A 33 33.50 -13.96 -7.29
CA VAL A 33 32.33 -13.24 -7.79
C VAL A 33 32.22 -13.48 -9.30
N PRO A 34 31.09 -13.97 -9.82
CA PRO A 34 30.84 -13.99 -11.26
C PRO A 34 30.89 -12.55 -11.78
N GLY A 35 31.88 -12.24 -12.61
CA GLY A 35 31.94 -10.95 -13.30
C GLY A 35 30.70 -10.70 -14.17
N PRO A 36 30.47 -9.44 -14.60
CA PRO A 36 29.34 -9.10 -15.45
C PRO A 36 29.35 -9.96 -16.72
N ARG A 37 28.26 -10.70 -16.94
CA ARG A 37 28.08 -11.54 -18.13
C ARG A 37 28.10 -10.63 -19.38
N PRO A 38 28.91 -10.92 -20.41
CA PRO A 38 28.78 -10.23 -21.69
C PRO A 38 27.36 -10.42 -22.24
N ALA A 39 26.78 -9.33 -22.75
CA ALA A 39 25.47 -9.36 -23.39
C ALA A 39 25.45 -10.39 -24.52
N ALA A 40 24.42 -11.23 -24.54
CA ALA A 40 24.19 -12.18 -25.63
C ALA A 40 24.02 -11.41 -26.96
N PRO A 41 24.62 -11.87 -28.07
CA PRO A 41 24.37 -11.27 -29.37
C PRO A 41 22.89 -11.42 -29.73
N PRO A 42 22.29 -10.46 -30.46
CA PRO A 42 20.90 -10.53 -30.87
C PRO A 42 20.69 -11.80 -31.69
N ARG A 43 19.71 -12.61 -31.26
CA ARG A 43 19.32 -13.83 -31.96
C ARG A 43 18.90 -13.45 -33.38
N PRO A 44 19.45 -14.08 -34.44
CA PRO A 44 19.00 -13.84 -35.80
C PRO A 44 17.49 -14.06 -35.87
N GLY A 45 16.77 -13.01 -36.27
CA GLY A 45 15.32 -13.01 -36.38
C GLY A 45 14.88 -14.19 -37.23
N ARG A 46 14.10 -15.10 -36.64
CA ARG A 46 13.41 -16.13 -37.41
C ARG A 46 12.35 -15.41 -38.25
N PRO A 47 12.38 -15.49 -39.59
CA PRO A 47 11.34 -14.90 -40.42
C PRO A 47 10.02 -15.61 -40.11
N GLY A 48 9.15 -14.95 -39.36
CA GLY A 48 7.76 -15.37 -39.24
C GLY A 48 7.04 -15.09 -40.56
N PRO A 49 6.08 -15.94 -40.98
CA PRO A 49 5.28 -15.66 -42.16
C PRO A 49 4.49 -14.36 -41.95
N ALA A 50 4.50 -13.50 -42.96
CA ALA A 50 3.83 -12.20 -42.97
C ALA A 50 2.34 -12.36 -42.62
N ARG A 51 1.91 -11.72 -41.53
CA ARG A 51 0.49 -11.58 -41.19
C ARG A 51 -0.14 -10.63 -42.21
N PRO A 52 -1.21 -11.02 -42.92
CA PRO A 52 -1.93 -10.11 -43.80
C PRO A 52 -2.53 -8.95 -43.00
N MET A 53 -2.19 -7.73 -43.43
CA MET A 53 -2.70 -6.47 -42.91
C MET A 53 -4.13 -6.25 -43.41
N PRO A 54 -5.09 -5.82 -42.57
CA PRO A 54 -6.39 -5.35 -43.06
C PRO A 54 -6.23 -3.98 -43.75
N PRO A 55 -6.93 -3.71 -44.87
CA PRO A 55 -6.76 -2.47 -45.60
C PRO A 55 -7.33 -1.26 -44.83
N ALA A 56 -6.47 -0.26 -44.65
CA ALA A 56 -6.85 1.09 -44.28
C ALA A 56 -7.68 1.73 -45.41
N GLN A 57 -8.90 2.16 -45.12
CA GLN A 57 -9.63 3.07 -46.01
C GLN A 57 -9.33 4.52 -45.65
N ARG A 58 -8.82 5.26 -46.64
CA ARG A 58 -8.75 6.72 -46.69
C ARG A 58 -10.12 7.28 -47.14
N THR A 59 -10.68 8.20 -46.34
CA THR A 59 -11.36 9.50 -46.61
C THR A 59 -11.66 9.91 -48.08
N PRO A 60 -12.65 10.80 -48.44
CA PRO A 60 -13.02 12.07 -47.73
C PRO A 60 -14.48 12.63 -47.90
N ARG A 61 -14.74 13.76 -47.19
CA ARG A 61 -15.67 14.89 -47.45
C ARG A 61 -17.15 14.64 -47.79
N ASP A 62 -18.04 15.22 -46.98
CA ASP A 62 -18.94 16.25 -47.51
C ASP A 62 -19.12 17.42 -46.52
N THR A 63 -19.35 18.56 -47.12
CA THR A 63 -19.36 19.94 -46.66
C THR A 63 -20.74 20.38 -46.18
N ALA A 64 -20.82 21.14 -45.09
CA ALA A 64 -21.78 22.23 -44.99
C ALA A 64 -21.34 23.30 -43.98
N VAL A 65 -21.05 24.47 -44.53
CA VAL A 65 -20.77 25.79 -43.95
C VAL A 65 -22.03 26.32 -43.21
N LYS A 66 -21.96 26.79 -41.94
CA LYS A 66 -21.95 28.21 -41.43
C LYS A 66 -23.08 29.13 -41.99
N PRO A 67 -23.50 30.28 -41.38
CA PRO A 67 -23.12 30.95 -40.12
C PRO A 67 -24.28 31.56 -39.26
N GLY A 68 -24.15 31.64 -37.92
CA GLY A 68 -23.86 32.89 -37.17
C GLY A 68 -25.15 33.63 -36.68
N PRO A 69 -25.08 34.69 -35.84
CA PRO A 69 -23.91 35.23 -35.13
C PRO A 69 -24.18 35.70 -33.66
N SER A 70 -23.09 36.14 -33.03
CA SER A 70 -23.00 37.24 -32.04
C SER A 70 -23.28 36.99 -30.55
N ALA A 71 -22.16 36.87 -29.81
CA ALA A 71 -22.00 37.56 -28.53
C ALA A 71 -21.96 39.09 -28.76
N PRO A 72 -22.10 39.90 -27.68
CA PRO A 72 -20.87 40.47 -27.13
C PRO A 72 -20.85 40.56 -25.59
N ALA A 73 -19.63 40.49 -25.05
CA ALA A 73 -19.29 41.04 -23.74
C ALA A 73 -19.16 42.56 -23.84
N THR A 74 -19.44 43.30 -22.76
CA THR A 74 -18.52 44.25 -22.09
C THR A 74 -19.25 45.23 -21.14
N SER A 75 -18.50 45.64 -20.11
CA SER A 75 -18.56 46.94 -19.41
C SER A 75 -19.43 47.08 -18.14
N GLY A 76 -18.76 47.20 -16.99
CA GLY A 76 -19.16 48.17 -15.95
C GLY A 76 -18.89 49.61 -16.41
N PRO A 77 -19.38 50.66 -15.72
CA PRO A 77 -18.85 51.03 -14.39
C PRO A 77 -19.87 51.64 -13.38
N SER A 78 -19.36 51.79 -12.15
CA SER A 78 -19.67 52.68 -11.02
C SER A 78 -20.83 53.71 -11.10
N VAL A 79 -21.62 53.85 -10.02
CA VAL A 79 -21.76 55.12 -9.24
C VAL A 79 -22.54 54.94 -7.90
N THR A 80 -21.92 55.42 -6.81
CA THR A 80 -22.43 56.09 -5.57
C THR A 80 -23.66 55.61 -4.77
N GLY A 81 -23.47 55.54 -3.44
CA GLY A 81 -24.50 55.37 -2.39
C GLY A 81 -25.46 56.58 -2.21
N PRO A 82 -26.23 56.67 -1.09
CA PRO A 82 -25.66 56.76 0.26
C PRO A 82 -26.37 55.94 1.36
N SER A 83 -25.72 55.98 2.52
CA SER A 83 -26.00 55.46 3.86
C SER A 83 -27.43 55.66 4.38
N THR A 84 -27.91 54.73 5.22
CA THR A 84 -28.14 54.94 6.67
C THR A 84 -28.63 53.67 7.38
N THR A 85 -27.91 53.33 8.45
CA THR A 85 -28.39 52.87 9.78
C THR A 85 -29.42 51.73 9.87
N GLY A 86 -28.96 50.56 10.37
CA GLY A 86 -29.84 49.49 10.83
C GLY A 86 -29.09 48.43 11.64
N VAL A 87 -29.26 48.49 12.96
CA VAL A 87 -28.77 47.56 13.99
C VAL A 87 -29.43 46.18 13.89
N ALA A 88 -28.66 45.09 14.01
CA ALA A 88 -28.99 43.79 14.66
C ALA A 88 -27.90 42.75 14.30
N THR A 89 -27.07 42.28 15.22
CA THR A 89 -27.26 41.13 16.13
C THR A 89 -27.18 39.75 15.43
N SER A 90 -26.22 38.95 15.92
CA SER A 90 -26.06 37.49 15.80
C SER A 90 -25.94 36.89 14.40
N GLY A 91 -24.68 36.60 14.05
CA GLY A 91 -24.31 35.65 13.02
C GLY A 91 -24.53 34.19 13.42
N ALA A 92 -24.35 33.35 12.38
CA ALA A 92 -24.29 31.89 12.36
C ALA A 92 -25.64 31.15 12.33
N THR A 93 -26.34 31.37 11.22
CA THR A 93 -27.17 30.37 10.54
C THR A 93 -26.46 29.03 10.41
N THR A 94 -27.14 27.96 10.83
CA THR A 94 -26.88 26.56 10.49
C THR A 94 -26.76 26.41 8.97
N SER A 95 -25.53 26.29 8.47
CA SER A 95 -25.27 25.89 7.09
C SER A 95 -25.37 24.37 7.02
N VAL A 96 -26.55 23.87 6.67
CA VAL A 96 -26.74 22.49 6.22
C VAL A 96 -26.03 22.36 4.87
N ALA A 97 -24.82 21.81 4.89
CA ALA A 97 -24.12 21.42 3.68
C ALA A 97 -24.95 20.35 2.94
N PRO A 98 -25.01 20.40 1.60
CA PRO A 98 -25.71 19.40 0.83
C PRO A 98 -25.04 18.04 1.05
N THR A 99 -25.85 17.02 1.33
CA THR A 99 -25.46 15.61 1.28
C THR A 99 -24.75 15.33 -0.03
N GLU A 100 -23.43 15.19 0.03
CA GLU A 100 -22.64 14.65 -1.05
C GLU A 100 -23.14 13.24 -1.31
N LYS A 101 -23.66 13.07 -2.52
CA LYS A 101 -24.22 11.83 -3.03
C LYS A 101 -23.13 10.76 -2.92
N ALA A 102 -23.28 9.87 -1.93
CA ALA A 102 -22.39 8.73 -1.75
C ALA A 102 -22.15 8.08 -3.13
N PRO A 103 -20.89 7.97 -3.58
CA PRO A 103 -20.63 7.28 -4.83
C PRO A 103 -21.15 5.86 -4.67
N ALA A 104 -21.78 5.33 -5.72
CA ALA A 104 -22.13 3.92 -5.77
C ALA A 104 -20.88 3.13 -5.36
N ALA A 105 -21.01 2.25 -4.36
CA ALA A 105 -19.89 1.47 -3.86
C ALA A 105 -19.33 0.64 -5.03
N SER A 106 -18.24 1.13 -5.62
CA SER A 106 -17.47 0.36 -6.58
C SER A 106 -16.94 -0.85 -5.85
N VAL A 107 -17.31 -2.04 -6.33
CA VAL A 107 -16.70 -3.27 -5.82
C VAL A 107 -15.19 -3.20 -6.10
N PRO A 108 -14.33 -3.44 -5.10
CA PRO A 108 -12.90 -3.43 -5.31
C PRO A 108 -12.53 -4.52 -6.31
N GLN A 109 -11.55 -4.23 -7.16
CA GLN A 109 -10.93 -5.25 -8.01
C GLN A 109 -10.21 -6.24 -7.11
N ILE A 110 -10.39 -7.54 -7.34
CA ILE A 110 -9.68 -8.59 -6.61
C ILE A 110 -8.53 -9.12 -7.48
N GLN A 111 -7.33 -9.12 -6.92
CA GLN A 111 -6.13 -9.71 -7.52
C GLN A 111 -5.62 -10.84 -6.61
N LEU A 112 -5.33 -12.00 -7.20
CA LEU A 112 -4.77 -13.14 -6.50
C LEU A 112 -3.28 -13.27 -6.83
N VAL A 113 -2.43 -13.34 -5.82
CA VAL A 113 -0.99 -13.63 -5.93
C VAL A 113 -0.75 -15.03 -5.34
N PRO A 114 -0.47 -16.04 -6.18
CA PRO A 114 -0.24 -17.39 -5.69
C PRO A 114 1.01 -17.47 -4.81
N ALA A 115 0.85 -17.94 -3.57
CA ALA A 115 1.93 -18.18 -2.62
C ALA A 115 1.56 -19.36 -1.69
N SER A 116 2.53 -20.04 -1.10
CA SER A 116 2.24 -20.96 0.00
C SER A 116 1.84 -20.17 1.26
N ALA A 117 1.37 -20.85 2.31
CA ALA A 117 1.10 -20.17 3.58
C ALA A 117 2.37 -19.52 4.16
N GLU A 118 3.51 -20.20 4.06
CA GLU A 118 4.80 -19.69 4.56
C GLU A 118 5.33 -18.52 3.73
N GLY A 119 5.09 -18.51 2.42
CA GLY A 119 5.54 -17.43 1.52
C GLY A 119 4.50 -16.34 1.28
N ALA A 120 3.33 -16.41 1.91
CA ALA A 120 2.26 -15.44 1.69
C ALA A 120 2.62 -14.04 2.22
N LEU A 121 3.43 -13.97 3.28
CA LEU A 121 3.89 -12.71 3.84
C LEU A 121 4.91 -12.03 2.93
N ASP A 122 5.95 -12.76 2.50
CA ASP A 122 6.92 -12.25 1.52
C ASP A 122 6.22 -11.80 0.23
N ALA A 123 5.25 -12.58 -0.28
CA ALA A 123 4.48 -12.20 -1.46
C ALA A 123 3.63 -10.93 -1.25
N ALA A 124 3.16 -10.68 -0.03
CA ALA A 124 2.45 -9.44 0.31
C ALA A 124 3.42 -8.25 0.37
N GLU A 125 4.61 -8.41 0.94
CA GLU A 125 5.65 -7.38 0.98
C GLU A 125 6.10 -6.98 -0.43
N GLU A 126 6.38 -7.97 -1.30
CA GLU A 126 6.69 -7.70 -2.71
C GLU A 126 5.54 -6.98 -3.44
N ALA A 127 4.28 -7.32 -3.12
CA ALA A 127 3.12 -6.62 -3.68
C ALA A 127 3.05 -5.16 -3.20
N VAL A 128 3.38 -4.89 -1.93
CA VAL A 128 3.48 -3.53 -1.38
C VAL A 128 4.57 -2.75 -2.11
N ASP A 129 5.77 -3.33 -2.26
CA ASP A 129 6.88 -2.69 -2.96
C ASP A 129 6.50 -2.30 -4.39
N LEU A 130 5.86 -3.20 -5.14
CA LEU A 130 5.36 -2.91 -6.48
C LEU A 130 4.31 -1.78 -6.51
N LEU A 131 3.44 -1.70 -5.50
CA LEU A 131 2.47 -0.62 -5.40
C LEU A 131 3.18 0.72 -5.17
N LEU A 132 4.15 0.77 -4.27
CA LEU A 132 4.92 1.98 -3.97
C LEU A 132 5.77 2.42 -5.17
N ASP A 133 6.44 1.48 -5.85
CA ASP A 133 7.21 1.75 -7.07
C ASP A 133 6.33 2.27 -8.22
N SER A 134 5.06 1.86 -8.26
CA SER A 134 4.07 2.37 -9.22
C SER A 134 3.55 3.78 -8.89
N GLY A 135 3.97 4.35 -7.75
CA GLY A 135 3.61 5.68 -7.30
C GLY A 135 2.40 5.73 -6.38
N ARG A 136 1.95 4.60 -5.82
CA ARG A 136 0.89 4.59 -4.81
C ARG A 136 1.42 5.20 -3.50
N ALA A 137 0.62 6.05 -2.87
CA ALA A 137 1.01 6.63 -1.59
C ALA A 137 1.01 5.53 -0.49
N PRO A 138 2.03 5.48 0.38
CA PRO A 138 2.09 4.52 1.50
C PRO A 138 0.83 4.50 2.36
N GLY A 139 0.32 5.69 2.68
CA GLY A 139 -0.93 5.91 3.41
C GLY A 139 -2.19 5.30 2.78
N GLU A 140 -2.14 4.90 1.51
CA GLU A 140 -3.25 4.26 0.80
C GLU A 140 -3.22 2.73 0.86
N VAL A 141 -2.20 2.15 1.48
CA VAL A 141 -1.97 0.69 1.53
C VAL A 141 -2.17 0.17 2.95
N LEU A 142 -3.02 -0.84 3.08
CA LEU A 142 -3.24 -1.60 4.32
C LEU A 142 -2.83 -3.05 4.08
N VAL A 143 -1.95 -3.60 4.92
CA VAL A 143 -1.53 -5.02 4.86
C VAL A 143 -2.16 -5.77 6.02
N ILE A 144 -2.78 -6.90 5.74
CA ILE A 144 -3.48 -7.75 6.72
C ILE A 144 -2.87 -9.14 6.73
N THR A 145 -2.49 -9.64 7.91
CA THR A 145 -2.06 -11.04 8.08
C THR A 145 -3.14 -11.87 8.77
N THR A 146 -3.38 -13.11 8.32
CA THR A 146 -4.38 -14.01 8.93
C THR A 146 -3.79 -14.96 9.97
N GLY A 147 -2.49 -15.22 9.90
CA GLY A 147 -1.73 -16.05 10.83
C GLY A 147 -0.92 -15.20 11.80
N ASP A 148 0.39 -15.42 11.84
CA ASP A 148 1.29 -14.63 12.67
C ASP A 148 1.27 -13.15 12.25
N PRO A 149 1.35 -12.21 13.21
CA PRO A 149 1.47 -10.79 12.89
C PRO A 149 2.80 -10.50 12.21
N HIS A 150 2.80 -9.48 11.34
CA HIS A 150 4.03 -9.03 10.71
C HIS A 150 5.06 -8.54 11.78
N PRO A 151 6.38 -8.78 11.60
CA PRO A 151 7.40 -8.39 12.58
C PRO A 151 7.36 -6.89 12.94
N TRP A 152 7.03 -6.04 11.97
CA TRP A 152 6.85 -4.61 12.20
C TRP A 152 5.69 -4.32 13.15
N THR A 153 4.53 -4.95 12.98
CA THR A 153 3.37 -4.80 13.89
C THR A 153 3.76 -5.18 15.33
N THR A 154 4.55 -6.25 15.49
CA THR A 154 5.05 -6.68 16.80
C THR A 154 5.98 -5.63 17.41
N HIS A 155 6.85 -5.03 16.61
CA HIS A 155 7.75 -3.97 17.05
C HIS A 155 6.99 -2.70 17.47
N GLU A 156 6.03 -2.25 16.67
CA GLU A 156 5.25 -1.04 16.99
C GLU A 156 4.38 -1.20 18.23
N LEU A 157 3.71 -2.35 18.37
CA LEU A 157 2.91 -2.64 19.56
C LEU A 157 3.76 -2.68 20.84
N SER A 158 5.06 -2.97 20.73
CA SER A 158 5.97 -2.92 21.89
C SER A 158 6.18 -1.50 22.43
N PHE A 159 5.99 -0.46 21.60
CA PHE A 159 6.00 0.94 22.02
C PHE A 159 4.65 1.41 22.57
N GLY A 160 3.60 0.61 22.40
CA GLY A 160 2.28 0.82 22.99
C GLY A 160 1.16 0.92 21.95
N GLU A 161 0.03 0.30 22.28
CA GLU A 161 -1.14 0.22 21.40
C GLU A 161 -1.67 1.60 20.97
N ALA A 162 -1.67 2.58 21.87
CA ALA A 162 -2.16 3.92 21.55
C ALA A 162 -1.33 4.61 20.45
N ALA A 163 0.00 4.45 20.47
CA ALA A 163 0.89 5.02 19.46
C ALA A 163 0.72 4.29 18.12
N TYR A 164 0.64 2.96 18.15
CA TYR A 164 0.39 2.12 16.98
C TYR A 164 -0.90 2.52 16.24
N TRP A 165 -2.01 2.72 16.96
CA TRP A 165 -3.26 3.16 16.32
C TRP A 165 -3.25 4.63 15.91
N ALA A 166 -2.50 5.50 16.61
CA ALA A 166 -2.34 6.88 16.16
C ALA A 166 -1.64 6.96 14.80
N GLN A 167 -0.70 6.04 14.50
CA GLN A 167 -0.08 5.96 13.17
C GLN A 167 -1.09 5.54 12.10
N HIS A 168 -1.96 4.58 12.41
CA HIS A 168 -3.04 4.20 11.50
C HIS A 168 -3.93 5.39 11.16
N ASP A 169 -4.32 6.17 12.18
CA ASP A 169 -5.20 7.32 12.05
C ASP A 169 -4.54 8.50 11.33
N ALA A 170 -3.21 8.65 11.45
CA ALA A 170 -2.44 9.63 10.69
C ALA A 170 -2.45 9.32 9.20
N GLY A 171 -2.40 8.04 8.81
CA GLY A 171 -2.52 7.63 7.43
C GLY A 171 -1.35 8.05 6.54
N ASP A 172 -0.17 8.30 7.12
CA ASP A 172 1.02 8.78 6.38
C ASP A 172 1.85 7.62 5.78
N ASP A 173 1.79 6.43 6.38
CA ASP A 173 2.60 5.27 6.01
C ASP A 173 1.75 4.01 5.75
N VAL A 174 2.38 2.97 5.16
CA VAL A 174 1.80 1.63 5.05
C VAL A 174 1.47 1.13 6.45
N PHE A 175 0.27 0.60 6.62
CA PHE A 175 -0.16 0.06 7.91
C PHE A 175 -0.29 -1.46 7.84
N TYR A 176 0.33 -2.15 8.80
CA TYR A 176 0.25 -3.61 8.93
C TYR A 176 -0.58 -3.96 10.14
N ALA A 177 -1.63 -4.74 9.94
CA ALA A 177 -2.51 -5.21 11.00
C ALA A 177 -2.74 -6.73 10.90
N ASP A 178 -3.06 -7.35 12.02
CA ASP A 178 -3.56 -8.72 12.02
C ASP A 178 -5.08 -8.76 11.73
N ALA A 179 -5.58 -9.92 11.34
CA ALA A 179 -6.98 -10.11 11.01
C ALA A 179 -7.97 -9.84 12.17
N SER A 180 -7.54 -9.95 13.44
CA SER A 180 -8.40 -9.63 14.59
C SER A 180 -8.60 -8.12 14.73
N ALA A 181 -7.61 -7.33 14.31
CA ALA A 181 -7.62 -5.87 14.33
C ALA A 181 -8.33 -5.25 13.10
N LEU A 182 -8.69 -6.07 12.11
CA LEU A 182 -9.28 -5.65 10.82
C LEU A 182 -10.60 -4.88 10.96
N THR A 183 -11.39 -5.21 12.00
CA THR A 183 -12.66 -4.50 12.27
C THR A 183 -12.42 -3.06 12.73
N ARG A 184 -11.30 -2.79 13.41
CA ARG A 184 -10.89 -1.45 13.86
C ARG A 184 -10.18 -0.65 12.78
N ALA A 185 -9.49 -1.31 11.85
CA ALA A 185 -8.82 -0.64 10.75
C ALA A 185 -9.80 0.19 9.88
N ALA A 186 -9.37 1.36 9.44
CA ALA A 186 -10.08 2.20 8.49
C ALA A 186 -9.93 1.65 7.08
N SER A 187 -10.89 1.99 6.22
CA SER A 187 -10.82 1.63 4.81
C SER A 187 -9.68 2.38 4.11
N ARG A 188 -8.96 1.68 3.24
CA ARG A 188 -7.89 2.24 2.40
C ARG A 188 -8.14 1.89 0.93
N PRO A 189 -7.66 2.71 -0.03
CA PRO A 189 -7.82 2.42 -1.45
C PRO A 189 -7.31 1.03 -1.85
N VAL A 190 -6.22 0.56 -1.23
CA VAL A 190 -5.65 -0.76 -1.48
C VAL A 190 -5.47 -1.53 -0.18
N VAL A 191 -5.95 -2.77 -0.18
CA VAL A 191 -5.73 -3.73 0.90
C VAL A 191 -4.99 -4.93 0.34
N VAL A 192 -3.94 -5.37 1.04
CA VAL A 192 -3.18 -6.59 0.73
C VAL A 192 -3.39 -7.57 1.86
N VAL A 193 -3.87 -8.78 1.58
CA VAL A 193 -4.13 -9.81 2.59
C VAL A 193 -3.15 -10.96 2.38
N ALA A 194 -2.28 -11.19 3.35
CA ALA A 194 -1.44 -12.37 3.43
C ALA A 194 -2.18 -13.49 4.17
N VAL A 195 -2.54 -14.55 3.46
CA VAL A 195 -3.12 -15.77 4.05
C VAL A 195 -1.99 -16.66 4.58
N ASN A 196 -1.24 -16.14 5.55
CA ASN A 196 0.02 -16.68 6.06
C ASN A 196 -0.13 -17.75 7.16
N GLY A 197 -1.25 -18.49 7.12
CA GLY A 197 -1.61 -19.47 8.15
C GLY A 197 -2.75 -18.98 9.04
N GLY A 198 -2.74 -19.37 10.31
CA GLY A 198 -3.86 -19.16 11.23
C GLY A 198 -5.04 -20.12 11.01
N SER A 199 -6.09 -19.94 11.80
CA SER A 199 -7.30 -20.77 11.70
C SER A 199 -8.04 -20.50 10.39
N GLU A 200 -8.69 -21.52 9.85
CA GLU A 200 -9.51 -21.35 8.64
C GLU A 200 -10.69 -20.40 8.89
N GLU A 201 -11.27 -20.42 10.09
CA GLU A 201 -12.32 -19.49 10.52
C GLU A 201 -11.84 -18.02 10.46
N THR A 202 -10.62 -17.75 10.92
CA THR A 202 -10.02 -16.41 10.83
C THR A 202 -9.88 -15.96 9.38
N ALA A 203 -9.36 -16.82 8.51
CA ALA A 203 -9.19 -16.47 7.09
C ALA A 203 -10.53 -16.26 6.36
N VAL A 204 -11.53 -17.10 6.63
CA VAL A 204 -12.90 -16.98 6.09
C VAL A 204 -13.57 -15.70 6.58
N ALA A 205 -13.38 -15.31 7.85
CA ALA A 205 -13.94 -14.07 8.40
C ALA A 205 -13.18 -12.82 7.90
N ALA A 206 -11.87 -12.94 7.65
CA ALA A 206 -11.02 -11.83 7.25
C ALA A 206 -11.32 -11.36 5.82
N LEU A 207 -11.50 -12.28 4.86
CA LEU A 207 -11.65 -11.92 3.44
C LEU A 207 -12.85 -11.00 3.14
N PRO A 208 -14.10 -11.29 3.61
CA PRO A 208 -15.23 -10.39 3.42
C PRO A 208 -15.01 -9.04 4.08
N THR A 209 -14.41 -9.02 5.27
CA THR A 209 -14.11 -7.78 5.99
C THR A 209 -13.07 -6.96 5.23
N ALA A 210 -12.02 -7.59 4.70
CA ALA A 210 -10.99 -6.94 3.89
C ALA A 210 -11.56 -6.35 2.60
N LEU A 211 -12.54 -7.02 1.97
CA LEU A 211 -13.29 -6.46 0.83
C LEU A 211 -14.02 -5.16 1.20
N THR A 212 -14.58 -5.04 2.40
CA THR A 212 -15.21 -3.79 2.85
C THR A 212 -14.21 -2.67 3.19
N ARG A 213 -12.97 -3.05 3.48
CA ARG A 213 -11.88 -2.09 3.76
C ARG A 213 -11.18 -1.63 2.48
N ALA A 214 -11.20 -2.43 1.42
CA ALA A 214 -10.63 -2.10 0.13
C ALA A 214 -11.54 -1.15 -0.67
N GLY A 215 -11.07 0.07 -0.93
CA GLY A 215 -11.81 1.03 -1.74
C GLY A 215 -11.75 0.77 -3.24
N THR A 216 -10.61 0.27 -3.74
CA THR A 216 -10.38 0.09 -5.19
C THR A 216 -9.75 -1.26 -5.55
N LEU A 217 -8.85 -1.76 -4.71
CA LEU A 217 -8.09 -2.99 -4.99
C LEU A 217 -7.93 -3.81 -3.71
N LEU A 218 -8.22 -5.09 -3.80
CA LEU A 218 -7.85 -6.11 -2.84
C LEU A 218 -6.86 -7.06 -3.50
N ILE A 219 -5.65 -7.16 -2.95
CA ILE A 219 -4.67 -8.17 -3.34
C ILE A 219 -4.70 -9.27 -2.27
N VAL A 220 -4.86 -10.52 -2.67
CA VAL A 220 -4.81 -11.66 -1.75
C VAL A 220 -3.61 -12.53 -2.10
N CYS A 221 -2.69 -12.67 -1.16
CA CYS A 221 -1.47 -13.46 -1.27
C CYS A 221 -1.67 -14.78 -0.50
N GLY A 222 -1.59 -15.91 -1.19
CA GLY A 222 -1.74 -17.22 -0.56
C GLY A 222 -2.17 -18.33 -1.51
N ASP A 223 -2.58 -19.47 -0.94
CA ASP A 223 -2.90 -20.65 -1.73
C ASP A 223 -4.20 -20.43 -2.53
N PRO A 224 -4.15 -20.54 -3.88
CA PRO A 224 -5.30 -20.23 -4.71
C PRO A 224 -6.46 -21.19 -4.51
N GLN A 225 -6.22 -22.46 -4.14
CA GLN A 225 -7.29 -23.42 -3.91
C GLN A 225 -8.03 -23.08 -2.62
N ARG A 226 -7.29 -22.77 -1.56
CA ARG A 226 -7.81 -22.32 -0.26
C ARG A 226 -8.61 -21.03 -0.42
N ILE A 227 -8.06 -20.03 -1.10
CA ILE A 227 -8.73 -18.73 -1.29
C ILE A 227 -9.99 -18.86 -2.14
N ASN A 228 -9.95 -19.60 -3.25
CA ASN A 228 -11.14 -19.83 -4.07
C ASN A 228 -12.21 -20.64 -3.33
N SER A 229 -11.82 -21.57 -2.46
CA SER A 229 -12.77 -22.30 -1.60
C SER A 229 -13.48 -21.34 -0.63
N MET A 230 -12.76 -20.37 -0.05
CA MET A 230 -13.32 -19.36 0.85
C MET A 230 -14.26 -18.39 0.11
N LEU A 231 -13.89 -17.95 -1.09
CA LEU A 231 -14.76 -17.09 -1.93
C LEU A 231 -15.99 -17.85 -2.45
N GLY A 232 -15.85 -19.15 -2.74
CA GLY A 232 -16.93 -19.99 -3.26
C GLY A 232 -17.87 -20.56 -2.21
N ALA A 233 -17.44 -20.66 -0.93
CA ALA A 233 -18.28 -21.16 0.17
C ALA A 233 -19.32 -20.13 0.66
N GLY A 234 -19.23 -18.87 0.19
CA GLY A 234 -20.14 -17.79 0.54
C GLY A 234 -21.27 -17.51 -0.45
N VAL A 235 -21.45 -18.36 -1.47
CA VAL A 235 -22.51 -18.29 -2.50
C VAL A 235 -23.38 -19.54 -2.44
#